data_AF-A0A9E2QAF1-F1
#
_entry.id   AF-A0A9E2QAF1-F1
#
_cell.length_a   1.000
_cell.length_b   1.000
_cell.length_c   1.000
_cell.angle_alpha   90.00
_cell.angle_beta   90.00
_cell.angle_gamma   90.00
#
_symmetry.space_group_name_H-M   'P 1'
#
loop_
_entity.id
_entity.type
_entity.pdbx_description
1 polymer ?
#
loop_
_entity_poly.entity_id
_entity_poly.type
_entity_poly.pdbx_seq_one_letter_code
_entity_poly.pdbx_strand_id
1 'polypeptide(L)'
;MSRATVHLSEDANQDLNELSEELNLSKTKVVARALKELRRKALIDAICEDFQRLRSDPVASKEYDEEFKAWDVTLSDGLEGH
;
A
#
# COMPACT_ATOMS: atom_id res chain seq x y z
N MET A 1 -12.08 24.90 4.31
CA MET A 1 -12.63 23.55 4.10
C MET A 1 -13.65 23.64 2.97
N SER A 2 -13.44 22.94 1.85
CA SER A 2 -14.43 22.85 0.77
C SER A 2 -15.45 21.76 1.09
N ARG A 3 -16.70 21.95 0.68
CA ARG A 3 -17.78 20.96 0.81
C ARG A 3 -18.12 20.43 -0.59
N ALA A 4 -18.10 19.12 -0.75
CA ALA A 4 -18.55 18.44 -1.95
C ALA A 4 -19.59 17.38 -1.59
N THR A 5 -20.52 17.14 -2.50
CA THR A 5 -21.52 16.07 -2.37
C THR A 5 -21.22 15.02 -3.43
N VAL A 6 -21.18 13.75 -3.02
CA VAL A 6 -21.01 12.61 -3.93
C VAL A 6 -22.26 11.75 -3.80
N HIS A 7 -22.82 11.33 -4.94
CA HIS A 7 -23.91 10.35 -4.93
C HIS A 7 -23.35 8.96 -4.67
N LEU A 8 -23.97 8.24 -3.73
CA LEU A 8 -23.69 6.85 -3.43
C LEU A 8 -24.92 6.01 -3.80
N SER A 9 -24.70 4.74 -4.14
CA SER A 9 -25.79 3.76 -4.13
C SER A 9 -26.31 3.56 -2.70
N GLU A 10 -27.50 2.98 -2.57
CA GLU A 10 -28.07 2.66 -1.25
C GLU A 10 -27.12 1.75 -0.46
N ASP A 11 -26.66 0.66 -1.09
CA ASP A 11 -25.72 -0.31 -0.50
C ASP A 11 -24.44 0.38 0.01
N ALA A 12 -23.81 1.25 -0.80
CA ALA A 12 -22.58 1.94 -0.39
C ALA A 12 -22.81 2.95 0.75
N ASN A 13 -24.01 3.55 0.81
CA ASN A 13 -24.37 4.42 1.93
C ASN A 13 -24.62 3.60 3.21
N GLN A 14 -25.18 2.39 3.09
CA GLN A 14 -25.33 1.46 4.20
C GLN A 14 -23.97 0.97 4.72
N ASP A 15 -23.07 0.49 3.85
CA ASP A 15 -21.71 0.11 4.23
C ASP A 15 -20.98 1.26 4.95
N LEU A 16 -21.17 2.50 4.46
CA LEU A 16 -20.57 3.68 5.08
C LEU A 16 -21.19 3.99 6.45
N ASN A 17 -22.48 3.71 6.69
CA ASN A 17 -23.08 3.81 8.01
C ASN A 17 -22.45 2.79 8.96
N GLU A 18 -22.43 1.52 8.57
CA GLU A 18 -21.93 0.41 9.38
C GLU A 18 -20.46 0.65 9.78
N LEU A 19 -19.61 1.00 8.82
CA LEU A 19 -18.20 1.35 9.10
C LEU A 19 -18.04 2.59 9.98
N SER A 20 -18.96 3.56 9.89
CA SER A 20 -18.95 4.75 10.75
C SER A 20 -19.20 4.37 12.20
N GLU A 21 -20.16 3.47 12.43
CA GLU A 21 -20.53 2.95 13.74
C GLU A 21 -19.45 2.05 14.33
N GLU A 22 -18.98 1.06 13.56
CA GLU A 22 -17.94 0.10 13.98
C GLU A 22 -16.63 0.79 14.37
N LEU A 23 -16.21 1.79 13.60
CA LEU A 23 -14.96 2.50 13.82
C LEU A 23 -15.13 3.68 14.79
N ASN A 24 -16.36 4.01 15.19
CA ASN A 24 -16.70 5.22 15.95
C ASN A 24 -16.08 6.49 15.34
N LEU A 25 -16.21 6.62 14.03
CA LEU A 25 -15.72 7.75 13.24
C LEU A 25 -16.88 8.42 12.52
N SER A 26 -16.73 9.68 12.10
CA SER A 26 -17.70 10.27 11.17
C SER A 26 -17.54 9.67 9.78
N LYS A 27 -18.63 9.57 9.01
CA LYS A 27 -18.60 9.14 7.60
C LYS A 27 -17.49 9.82 6.78
N THR A 28 -17.29 11.12 6.95
CA THR A 28 -16.22 11.86 6.25
C THR A 28 -14.83 11.36 6.63
N LYS A 29 -14.58 11.02 7.90
CA LYS A 29 -13.31 10.43 8.34
C LYS A 29 -13.15 9.00 7.82
N VAL A 30 -14.23 8.22 7.77
CA VAL A 30 -14.22 6.87 7.17
C VAL A 30 -13.84 6.96 5.68
N VAL A 31 -14.51 7.82 4.90
CA VAL A 31 -14.18 8.04 3.48
C VAL A 31 -12.74 8.51 3.31
N ALA A 32 -12.28 9.47 4.11
CA ALA A 32 -10.90 9.96 4.04
C ALA A 32 -9.87 8.86 4.34
N ARG A 33 -10.16 7.98 5.30
CA ARG A 33 -9.31 6.83 5.62
C ARG A 33 -9.36 5.78 4.49
N ALA A 34 -10.54 5.43 4.00
CA ALA A 34 -10.71 4.47 2.91
C ALA A 34 -9.95 4.89 1.65
N LEU A 35 -9.99 6.17 1.28
CA LEU A 35 -9.25 6.70 0.13
C LEU A 35 -7.72 6.59 0.31
N LYS A 36 -7.22 6.78 1.54
CA LYS A 36 -5.79 6.61 1.84
C LYS A 36 -5.38 5.15 1.73
N GLU A 37 -6.16 4.24 2.31
CA GLU A 37 -5.89 2.81 2.24
C GLU A 37 -5.98 2.30 0.81
N LEU A 38 -6.96 2.74 0.02
CA LEU A 38 -7.08 2.37 -1.39
C LEU A 38 -5.85 2.83 -2.19
N ARG A 39 -5.39 4.07 -1.96
CA ARG A 39 -4.17 4.58 -2.61
C ARG A 39 -2.94 3.79 -2.19
N ARG A 40 -2.79 3.49 -0.90
CA ARG A 40 -1.68 2.69 -0.36
C ARG A 40 -1.68 1.31 -0.98
N LYS A 41 -2.84 0.65 -1.03
CA LYS A 41 -3.00 -0.68 -1.63
C LYS A 41 -2.63 -0.65 -3.10
N ALA A 42 -3.17 0.30 -3.88
CA ALA A 42 -2.86 0.42 -5.31
C ALA A 42 -1.35 0.63 -5.56
N LEU A 43 -0.66 1.39 -4.72
CA LEU A 43 0.79 1.55 -4.81
C LEU A 43 1.53 0.24 -4.55
N ILE A 44 1.16 -0.49 -3.50
CA ILE A 44 1.79 -1.78 -3.17
C ILE A 44 1.52 -2.80 -4.27
N ASP A 45 0.28 -2.88 -4.77
CA ASP A 45 -0.10 -3.79 -5.86
C ASP A 45 0.75 -3.52 -7.11
N ALA A 46 0.96 -2.25 -7.46
CA ALA A 46 1.82 -1.87 -8.59
C ALA A 46 3.30 -2.27 -8.38
N ILE A 47 3.86 -2.03 -7.18
CA ILE A 47 5.23 -2.43 -6.85
C ILE A 47 5.38 -3.95 -6.92
N CYS A 48 4.40 -4.71 -6.41
CA CYS A 48 4.40 -6.16 -6.48
C CYS A 48 4.34 -6.65 -7.93
N GLU A 49 3.51 -6.03 -8.77
CA GLU A 49 3.44 -6.36 -10.19
C GLU A 49 4.77 -6.08 -10.91
N ASP A 50 5.38 -4.92 -10.67
CA ASP A 50 6.69 -4.57 -11.24
C ASP A 50 7.79 -5.53 -10.77
N PHE A 51 7.78 -5.93 -9.50
CA PHE A 51 8.70 -6.93 -8.98
C PHE A 51 8.46 -8.32 -9.61
N GLN A 52 7.21 -8.71 -9.85
CA GLN A 52 6.90 -9.94 -10.57
C GLN A 52 7.38 -9.90 -12.02
N ARG A 53 7.26 -8.75 -12.71
CA ARG A 53 7.81 -8.56 -14.05
C ARG A 53 9.34 -8.69 -14.05
N LEU A 54 10.02 -8.04 -13.11
CA LEU A 54 11.47 -8.19 -12.89
C LEU A 54 11.85 -9.67 -12.72
N ARG A 55 11.16 -10.39 -11.83
CA ARG A 55 11.43 -11.81 -11.55
C ARG A 55 11.12 -12.75 -12.70
N SER A 56 10.24 -12.35 -13.62
CA SER A 56 9.90 -13.13 -14.83
C SER A 56 10.91 -12.94 -15.96
N ASP A 57 11.77 -11.92 -15.89
CA ASP A 57 12.90 -11.71 -16.80
C ASP A 57 14.17 -12.35 -16.20
N PRO A 58 14.70 -13.44 -16.79
CA PRO A 58 15.87 -14.13 -16.24
C PRO A 58 17.14 -13.29 -16.21
N VAL A 59 17.31 -12.32 -17.13
CA VAL A 59 18.49 -11.45 -17.17
C VAL A 59 18.36 -10.41 -16.06
N ALA A 60 17.25 -9.69 -16.03
CA ALA A 60 17.03 -8.64 -15.03
C ALA A 60 16.94 -9.21 -13.60
N SER A 61 16.35 -10.39 -13.41
CA SER A 61 16.33 -11.06 -12.10
C SER A 61 17.72 -11.43 -11.64
N LYS A 62 18.59 -11.90 -12.55
CA LYS A 62 19.97 -12.26 -12.21
C LYS A 62 20.78 -11.02 -11.83
N GLU A 63 20.65 -9.93 -12.59
CA GLU A 63 21.30 -8.64 -12.26
C GLU A 63 20.85 -8.13 -10.89
N TYR A 64 19.55 -8.18 -10.59
CA TYR A 64 19.01 -7.81 -9.28
C TYR A 64 19.59 -8.65 -8.14
N ASP A 65 19.69 -9.98 -8.30
CA ASP A 65 20.24 -10.86 -7.26
C ASP A 65 21.76 -10.65 -7.06
N GLU A 66 22.50 -10.36 -8.13
CA GLU A 66 23.92 -10.00 -8.06
C GLU A 66 24.13 -8.68 -7.33
N GLU A 67 23.31 -7.67 -7.62
CA GLU A 67 23.31 -6.39 -6.90
C GLU A 67 22.96 -6.62 -5.42
N PHE A 68 21.86 -7.31 -5.13
CA PHE A 68 21.44 -7.58 -3.75
C PHE A 68 22.53 -8.31 -2.95
N LYS A 69 23.21 -9.28 -3.56
CA LYS A 69 24.34 -9.98 -2.94
C LYS A 69 25.53 -9.06 -2.66
N ALA A 70 25.78 -8.08 -3.52
CA ALA A 70 26.81 -7.07 -3.27
C ALA A 70 26.46 -6.16 -2.08
N TRP A 71 25.16 -5.93 -1.82
CA TRP A 71 24.68 -5.19 -0.63
C TRP A 71 24.65 -6.04 0.65
N ASP A 72 24.54 -7.36 0.53
CA ASP A 72 24.46 -8.28 1.69
C ASP A 72 25.69 -8.16 2.62
N VAL A 73 26.85 -7.79 2.07
CA VAL A 73 28.06 -7.56 2.88
C VAL A 73 27.92 -6.41 3.88
N THR A 74 27.04 -5.44 3.61
CA THR A 74 26.77 -4.29 4.50
C THR A 74 25.68 -4.58 5.53
N LEU A 75 25.10 -5.79 5.54
CA LEU A 75 23.99 -6.13 6.43
C LEU A 75 24.35 -6.03 7.92
N SER A 76 25.62 -6.30 8.25
CA SER A 76 26.13 -6.25 9.63
C SER A 76 26.75 -4.92 10.02
N ASP A 77 26.81 -3.94 9.10
CA ASP A 77 27.40 -2.65 9.36
C ASP A 77 26.64 -1.93 10.50
N GLY A 78 27.36 -1.51 11.54
CA GLY A 78 26.78 -0.86 12.72
C GLY A 78 26.22 -1.80 13.79
N LEU A 79 26.33 -3.13 13.63
CA LEU A 79 26.02 -4.13 14.66
C LEU A 79 27.24 -4.58 15.48
N GLU A 80 28.41 -4.00 15.20
CA GLU A 80 29.67 -4.26 15.90
C GLU A 80 29.62 -3.68 17.33
N GLY A 81 29.19 -4.49 18.31
CA GLY A 81 29.17 -4.10 19.73
C GLY A 81 28.04 -4.66 20.59
N HIS A 82 27.20 -5.55 20.05
CA HIS A 82 26.22 -6.34 20.81
C HIS A 82 26.67 -7.79 21.02
#